data_AF-A0A843JFC2-F1
#
_entry.id   AF-A0A843JFC2-F1
#
_cell.length_a   1.000
_cell.length_b   1.000
_cell.length_c   1.000
_cell.angle_alpha   90.00
_cell.angle_beta   90.00
_cell.angle_gamma   90.00
#
_symmetry.space_group_name_H-M   'P 1'
#
loop_
_entity.id
_entity.type
_entity.pdbx_description
1 polymer ?
#
loop_
_entity_poly.entity_id
_entity_poly.type
_entity_poly.pdbx_seq_one_letter_code
_entity_poly.pdbx_strand_id
1 'polypeptide(L)' 'MIKEAILKVYKHEDLTYEEAYETMDEIMSGKASEVQMSAYLTAMSMKG' A
#
# COMPACT_ATOMS: atom_id res chain seq x y z
N MET A 1 -7.00 -4.46 1.12
CA MET A 1 -6.63 -3.10 0.64
C MET A 1 -5.19 -2.96 0.19
N ILE A 2 -4.20 -3.55 0.87
CA ILE A 2 -2.79 -3.37 0.49
C ILE A 2 -2.50 -3.74 -0.97
N LYS A 3 -3.24 -4.73 -1.51
CA LYS A 3 -3.09 -5.18 -2.90
C LYS A 3 -3.60 -4.14 -3.91
N GLU A 4 -4.77 -3.52 -3.68
CA GLU A 4 -5.24 -2.42 -4.51
C GLU A 4 -4.34 -1.20 -4.38
N ALA A 5 -3.86 -0.92 -3.16
CA ALA A 5 -2.98 0.22 -2.90
C ALA A 5 -1.67 0.11 -3.67
N ILE A 6 -1.02 -1.05 -3.69
CA ILE A 6 0.16 -1.31 -4.53
C ILE A 6 -0.13 -1.02 -6.00
N LEU A 7 -1.25 -1.51 -6.53
CA LEU A 7 -1.61 -1.32 -7.94
C LEU A 7 -1.84 0.15 -8.30
N LYS A 8 -2.53 0.91 -7.43
CA LYS A 8 -2.76 2.34 -7.62
C LYS A 8 -1.45 3.13 -7.57
N VAL A 9 -0.66 2.92 -6.53
CA VAL A 9 0.61 3.63 -6.34
C VAL A 9 1.59 3.30 -7.49
N TYR A 10 1.62 2.05 -7.95
CA TYR A 10 2.38 1.65 -9.14
C TYR A 10 1.94 2.37 -10.43
N LYS A 11 0.65 2.69 -10.55
CA LYS A 11 0.11 3.50 -11.65
C LYS A 11 0.31 5.02 -11.47
N HIS A 12 1.08 5.44 -10.46
CA HIS A 12 1.21 6.84 -10.06
C HIS A 12 -0.12 7.50 -9.65
N GLU A 13 -1.12 6.71 -9.24
CA GLU A 13 -2.39 7.22 -8.72
C GLU A 13 -2.25 7.55 -7.22
N ASP A 14 -2.99 8.57 -6.77
CA ASP A 14 -3.11 8.91 -5.35
C ASP A 14 -4.06 7.98 -4.62
N LEU A 15 -3.65 7.56 -3.43
CA LEU A 15 -4.53 6.89 -2.49
C LEU A 15 -5.32 7.96 -1.75
N THR A 16 -6.60 7.70 -1.53
CA THR A 16 -7.37 8.52 -0.59
C THR A 16 -6.88 8.29 0.83
N TYR A 17 -7.21 9.20 1.74
CA TYR A 17 -6.88 9.04 3.16
C TYR A 17 -7.40 7.71 3.74
N GLU A 18 -8.62 7.34 3.37
CA GLU A 18 -9.27 6.11 3.82
C GLU A 18 -8.53 4.87 3.30
N GLU A 19 -8.13 4.87 2.02
CA GLU A 19 -7.36 3.76 1.43
C GLU A 19 -5.98 3.61 2.07
N ALA A 20 -5.31 4.73 2.35
CA ALA A 20 -4.04 4.72 3.06
C ALA A 20 -4.20 4.22 4.49
N TYR A 21 -5.26 4.63 5.18
CA TYR A 21 -5.58 4.20 6.54
C TYR A 21 -5.87 2.70 6.61
N GLU A 22 -6.74 2.19 5.75
CA GLU A 22 -7.07 0.76 5.69
C GLU A 22 -5.86 -0.10 5.30
N THR A 23 -5.02 0.39 4.39
CA THR A 23 -3.77 -0.29 4.04
C THR A 23 -2.83 -0.37 5.24
N MET A 24 -2.71 0.72 6.01
CA MET A 24 -1.89 0.75 7.22
C MET A 24 -2.47 -0.13 8.33
N ASP A 25 -3.80 -0.16 8.51
CA ASP A 25 -4.48 -1.05 9.45
C ASP A 25 -4.24 -2.52 9.11
N GLU A 26 -4.29 -2.91 7.83
CA GLU A 26 -3.94 -4.27 7.39
C GLU A 26 -2.49 -4.63 7.70
N ILE A 27 -1.56 -3.68 7.56
CA ILE A 27 -0.14 -3.88 7.91
C ILE A 27 0.01 -4.04 9.43
N MET A 28 -0.57 -3.14 10.22
CA MET A 28 -0.45 -3.15 11.68
C MET A 28 -1.19 -4.31 12.35
N SER A 29 -2.28 -4.79 11.75
CA SER A 29 -3.03 -5.96 12.21
C SER A 29 -2.39 -7.30 11.82
N GLY A 30 -1.27 -7.29 11.08
CA GLY A 30 -0.57 -8.50 10.65
C GLY A 30 -1.30 -9.27 9.54
N LYS A 31 -2.27 -8.66 8.87
CA LYS A 31 -2.97 -9.26 7.73
C LYS A 31 -2.16 -9.17 6.42
N ALA A 32 -1.23 -8.23 6.35
CA ALA A 32 -0.30 -8.10 5.23
C ALA A 32 0.92 -9.02 5.40
N SER A 33 1.29 -9.72 4.33
CA SER A 33 2.56 -10.45 4.29
C SER A 33 3.75 -9.51 4.13
N GLU A 34 4.94 -9.94 4.54
CA GLU A 34 6.20 -9.20 4.34
C GLU A 34 6.46 -8.86 2.86
N VAL A 35 6.04 -9.75 1.95
CA VAL A 35 6.12 -9.53 0.50
C VAL A 35 5.20 -8.40 0.05
N GLN A 36 3.98 -8.30 0.59
CA GLN A 36 3.07 -7.20 0.26
C GLN A 36 3.54 -5.87 0.86
N MET A 37 4.07 -5.88 2.09
CA MET A 37 4.66 -4.68 2.70
C MET A 37 5.84 -4.14 1.89
N SER A 38 6.78 -5.00 1.51
CA SER A 38 7.93 -4.60 0.70
C SER A 38 7.52 -4.08 -0.67
N ALA A 39 6.54 -4.72 -1.32
CA ALA A 39 5.97 -4.23 -2.58
C ALA A 39 5.31 -2.85 -2.42
N TYR A 40 4.56 -2.63 -1.34
CA TYR A 40 3.92 -1.34 -1.05
C TYR A 40 4.93 -0.21 -0.83
N LEU A 41 5.97 -0.45 -0.02
CA LEU A 41 7.04 0.52 0.22
C LEU A 41 7.85 0.82 -1.05
N THR A 42 8.10 -0.19 -1.87
CA THR A 42 8.78 -0.04 -3.17
C THR A 42 7.95 0.82 -4.11
N ALA A 43 6.66 0.53 -4.25
CA ALA A 43 5.75 1.31 -5.08
C ALA A 43 5.67 2.77 -4.60
N MET A 44 5.55 3.00 -3.29
CA MET A 44 5.54 4.35 -2.70
C MET A 44 6.83 5.11 -2.99
N SER A 45 7.98 4.44 -2.90
CA SER A 45 9.29 5.05 -3.19
C SER A 45 9.47 5.38 -4.68
N MET A 46 8.87 4.58 -5.58
CA MET A 46 8.89 4.84 -7.02
C MET A 46 7.96 5.99 -7.44
N LYS A 47 6.91 6.25 -6.66
CA LYS A 47 5.98 7.35 -6.91
C LYS A 47 6.54 8.72 -6.49
N GLY A 48 7.48 8.74 -5.53
CA GLY A 48 8.07 9.94 -4.93
C GLY A 48 8.83 10.85 -5.89
#